data_AF-A0A1X7SPP6-F1
#
_entry.id   AF-A0A1X7SPP6-F1
#
_cell.length_a   1.000
_cell.length_b   1.000
_cell.length_c   1.000
_cell.angle_alpha   90.00
_cell.angle_beta   90.00
_cell.angle_gamma   90.00
#
_symmetry.space_group_name_H-M   'P 1'
#
loop_
_entity.id
_entity.type
_entity.pdbx_description
1 polymer ?
#
loop_
_entity_poly.entity_id
_entity_poly.type
_entity_poly.pdbx_seq_one_letter_code
_entity_poly.pdbx_strand_id
1 'polypeptide(L)'
;MISNGDISTDEIQRKCDEKKINIRHYGDGTYGVSLDETVIGSDLIDLLYVFGANEEEAASVLYSVSDADSNVSITGSGHERETPYLTHPVFNSYHSETKLLRYMKELENRDLSLCHSMIPLGSCTMKLNPTSALLPVSLPQFNTIHPYVPSNQTTGYQSLIDELESHLCSITGYDKFSFQPNSGAQGEYAGLCAILAYLRDKGEGQRD
;
A
#
# COMPACT_ATOMS: atom_id res chain seq x y z
N MET A 1 5.93 18.87 7.78
CA MET A 1 5.82 18.34 9.17
C MET A 1 4.94 19.29 9.93
N ILE A 2 3.92 18.77 10.61
CA ILE A 2 3.01 19.57 11.45
C ILE A 2 3.56 19.49 12.87
N SER A 3 3.78 20.65 13.52
CA SER A 3 4.16 20.74 14.93
C SER A 3 2.90 20.75 15.78
N ASN A 4 2.94 20.11 16.95
CA ASN A 4 1.79 19.92 17.82
C ASN A 4 1.29 21.22 18.48
N GLY A 5 2.06 22.30 18.40
CA GLY A 5 1.73 23.56 19.07
C GLY A 5 1.48 23.32 20.57
N ASP A 6 0.31 23.77 21.04
CA ASP A 6 -0.14 23.59 22.43
C ASP A 6 -0.97 22.32 22.67
N ILE A 7 -1.22 21.51 21.63
CA ILE A 7 -2.05 20.29 21.71
C ILE A 7 -1.17 19.11 22.10
N SER A 8 -1.60 18.32 23.09
CA SER A 8 -0.84 17.14 23.49
C SER A 8 -0.89 16.03 22.43
N THR A 9 0.18 15.25 22.29
CA THR A 9 0.27 14.06 21.43
C THR A 9 -0.88 13.07 21.71
N ASP A 10 -1.25 12.88 22.98
CA ASP A 10 -2.33 12.00 23.39
C ASP A 10 -3.70 12.50 22.92
N GLU A 11 -3.91 13.82 22.93
CA GLU A 11 -5.15 14.41 22.42
C GLU A 11 -5.26 14.24 20.89
N ILE A 12 -4.17 14.46 20.16
CA ILE A 12 -4.12 14.25 18.71
C ILE A 12 -4.43 12.79 18.39
N GLN A 13 -3.76 11.84 19.07
CA GLN A 13 -4.00 10.41 18.86
C GLN A 13 -5.45 10.03 19.17
N ARG A 14 -6.02 10.55 20.26
CA ARG A 14 -7.42 10.33 20.63
C ARG A 14 -8.38 10.82 19.54
N LYS A 15 -8.17 12.02 19.00
CA LYS A 15 -8.99 12.57 17.91
C LYS A 15 -8.81 11.78 16.61
N CYS A 16 -7.59 11.32 16.31
CA CYS A 16 -7.32 10.40 15.21
C CYS A 16 -8.14 9.12 15.35
N ASP A 17 -8.17 8.51 16.53
CA ASP A 17 -8.93 7.29 16.80
C ASP A 17 -10.45 7.52 16.66
N GLU A 18 -10.95 8.66 17.12
CA GLU A 18 -12.36 9.07 16.96
C GLU A 18 -12.77 9.18 15.49
N LYS A 19 -11.90 9.75 14.65
CA LYS A 19 -12.12 9.91 13.21
C LYS A 19 -11.65 8.71 12.39
N LYS A 20 -11.04 7.71 13.03
CA LYS A 20 -10.42 6.53 12.39
C LYS A 20 -9.37 6.90 11.33
N ILE A 21 -8.57 7.91 11.63
CA ILE A 21 -7.48 8.40 10.78
C ILE A 21 -6.14 7.93 11.36
N ASN A 22 -5.27 7.38 10.51
CA ASN A 22 -3.89 7.11 10.87
C ASN A 22 -2.98 8.23 10.32
N ILE A 23 -2.14 8.81 11.19
CA ILE A 23 -1.09 9.76 10.79
C ILE A 23 0.27 9.23 11.23
N ARG A 24 1.34 9.62 10.52
CA ARG A 24 2.70 9.17 10.84
C ARG A 24 3.24 10.00 12.00
N HIS A 25 3.50 9.38 13.14
CA HIS A 25 4.24 10.00 14.24
C HIS A 25 5.75 9.73 14.09
N TYR A 26 6.58 10.78 14.15
CA TYR A 26 8.03 10.66 14.00
C TYR A 26 8.80 10.40 15.30
N GLY A 27 8.14 10.53 16.46
CA GLY A 27 8.76 10.30 17.77
C GLY A 27 9.41 11.53 18.40
N ASP A 28 9.56 12.62 17.63
CA ASP A 28 10.10 13.92 18.06
C ASP A 28 9.00 14.96 18.35
N GLY A 29 7.74 14.51 18.44
CA GLY A 29 6.58 15.38 18.59
C GLY A 29 6.13 16.04 17.28
N THR A 30 6.62 15.59 16.12
CA THR A 30 6.10 15.99 14.82
C THR A 30 5.29 14.89 14.14
N TYR A 31 4.36 15.31 13.27
CA TYR A 31 3.54 14.41 12.47
C TYR A 31 3.74 14.60 10.96
N GLY A 32 3.62 13.49 10.24
CA GLY A 32 3.54 13.40 8.80
C GLY A 32 2.12 13.05 8.37
N VAL A 33 1.60 13.85 7.44
CA VAL A 33 0.33 13.60 6.76
C VAL A 33 0.62 13.50 5.27
N SER A 34 0.14 12.42 4.65
CA SER A 34 0.19 12.22 3.21
C SER A 34 -1.26 12.11 2.73
N LEU A 35 -1.70 13.06 1.92
CA LEU A 35 -3.00 13.00 1.26
C LEU A 35 -2.88 12.17 -0.02
N ASP A 36 -4.00 11.63 -0.49
CA ASP A 36 -4.08 10.86 -1.73
C ASP A 36 -5.35 11.19 -2.52
N GLU A 37 -5.58 10.47 -3.63
CA GLU A 37 -6.72 10.68 -4.52
C GLU A 37 -8.10 10.47 -3.84
N THR A 38 -8.17 9.73 -2.73
CA THR A 38 -9.44 9.44 -2.05
C THR A 38 -9.94 10.57 -1.17
N VAL A 39 -9.07 11.54 -0.85
CA VAL A 39 -9.37 12.64 0.07
C VAL A 39 -10.44 13.56 -0.51
N ILE A 40 -11.52 13.74 0.23
CA ILE A 40 -12.59 14.69 -0.06
C ILE A 40 -12.66 15.80 1.00
N GLY A 41 -13.51 16.80 0.79
CA GLY A 41 -13.62 17.96 1.68
C GLY A 41 -13.95 17.62 3.13
N SER A 42 -14.76 16.58 3.38
CA SER A 42 -15.05 16.12 4.74
C SER A 42 -13.82 15.55 5.45
N ASP A 43 -12.93 14.88 4.73
CA ASP A 43 -11.73 14.29 5.32
C ASP A 43 -10.74 15.39 5.73
N LEU A 44 -10.67 16.47 4.96
CA LEU A 44 -9.89 17.66 5.32
C LEU A 44 -10.44 18.34 6.58
N ILE A 45 -11.76 18.43 6.71
CA ILE A 45 -12.40 18.96 7.92
C ILE A 45 -12.06 18.08 9.13
N ASP A 46 -12.16 16.76 8.99
CA ASP A 46 -11.80 15.82 10.04
C ASP A 46 -10.31 15.91 10.42
N LEU A 47 -9.43 16.09 9.43
CA LEU A 47 -8.00 16.29 9.67
C LEU A 47 -7.71 17.60 10.41
N LEU A 48 -8.35 18.71 10.02
CA LEU A 48 -8.20 19.99 10.71
C LEU A 48 -8.72 19.90 12.15
N TYR A 49 -9.83 19.19 12.38
CA TYR A 49 -10.36 18.90 13.70
C TYR A 49 -9.36 18.13 14.59
N VAL A 50 -8.69 17.11 14.03
CA VAL A 50 -7.62 16.37 14.73
C VAL A 50 -6.54 17.31 15.25
N PHE A 51 -6.19 18.33 14.48
CA PHE A 51 -5.22 19.36 14.86
C PHE A 51 -5.82 20.56 15.60
N GLY A 52 -7.06 20.44 16.10
CA GLY A 52 -7.66 21.40 17.05
C GLY A 52 -8.49 22.52 16.45
N ALA A 53 -8.72 22.54 15.13
CA ALA A 53 -9.70 23.44 14.55
C ALA A 53 -11.11 23.08 15.04
N ASN A 54 -11.94 24.07 15.35
CA ASN A 54 -13.36 23.82 15.54
C ASN A 54 -14.07 23.61 14.18
N GLU A 55 -15.29 23.07 14.21
CA GLU A 55 -16.03 22.70 12.99
C GLU A 55 -16.31 23.91 12.08
N GLU A 56 -16.57 25.09 12.66
CA GLU A 56 -16.77 26.34 11.92
C GLU A 56 -15.47 26.82 11.25
N GLU A 57 -14.34 26.77 11.97
CA GLU A 57 -13.01 27.11 11.44
C GLU A 57 -12.63 26.19 10.29
N ALA A 58 -12.75 24.87 10.48
CA ALA A 58 -12.39 23.87 9.48
C ALA A 58 -13.25 24.02 8.20
N ALA A 59 -14.55 24.25 8.37
CA ALA A 59 -15.45 24.53 7.24
C ALA A 59 -15.09 25.85 6.54
N SER A 60 -14.81 26.91 7.30
CA SER A 60 -14.47 28.23 6.73
C SER A 60 -13.19 28.20 5.89
N VAL A 61 -12.17 27.43 6.32
CA VAL A 61 -10.94 27.24 5.55
C VAL A 61 -11.24 26.60 4.21
N LEU A 62 -12.05 25.53 4.19
CA LEU A 62 -12.41 24.82 2.97
C LEU A 62 -13.13 25.73 1.95
N TYR A 63 -13.97 26.66 2.41
CA TYR A 63 -14.65 27.63 1.54
C TYR A 63 -13.79 28.83 1.15
N SER A 64 -12.74 29.13 1.91
CA SER A 64 -11.82 30.25 1.65
C SER A 64 -10.72 29.90 0.65
N VAL A 65 -10.36 28.62 0.53
CA VAL A 65 -9.40 28.14 -0.47
C VAL A 65 -10.07 28.20 -1.84
N SER A 66 -9.76 29.25 -2.59
CA SER A 66 -10.21 29.42 -3.96
C SER A 66 -9.13 28.97 -4.95
N ASP A 67 -9.52 28.50 -6.13
CA ASP A 67 -8.59 28.18 -7.24
C ASP A 67 -7.67 29.38 -7.61
N ALA A 68 -8.03 30.60 -7.18
CA ALA A 68 -7.26 31.81 -7.42
C ALA A 68 -5.98 31.94 -6.57
N ASP A 69 -5.83 31.16 -5.47
CA ASP A 69 -4.61 31.14 -4.65
C ASP A 69 -3.49 30.22 -5.21
N SER A 70 -3.52 30.03 -6.53
CA SER A 70 -2.56 29.27 -7.36
C SER A 70 -1.06 29.58 -7.15
N ASN A 71 -0.72 30.66 -6.46
CA ASN A 71 0.67 31.02 -6.12
C ASN A 71 1.30 30.16 -5.00
N VAL A 72 0.54 29.25 -4.37
CA VAL A 72 1.03 28.37 -3.28
C VAL A 72 1.10 26.88 -3.71
N SER A 73 0.85 26.59 -4.99
CA SER A 73 0.97 25.24 -5.55
C SER A 73 2.39 24.95 -6.06
N ILE A 74 2.63 23.73 -6.55
CA ILE A 74 3.86 23.41 -7.30
C ILE A 74 3.96 24.30 -8.55
N THR A 75 2.82 24.65 -9.15
CA THR A 75 2.73 25.63 -10.24
C THR A 75 3.25 26.99 -9.77
N GLY A 76 4.22 27.57 -10.49
CA GLY A 76 4.86 28.83 -10.10
C GLY A 76 5.97 28.72 -9.04
N SER A 77 6.27 27.51 -8.53
CA SER A 77 7.36 27.29 -7.54
C SER A 77 8.77 27.19 -8.14
N GLY A 78 8.90 27.14 -9.47
CA GLY A 78 10.16 26.79 -10.16
C GLY A 78 10.46 25.29 -10.20
N HIS A 79 9.59 24.45 -9.60
CA HIS A 79 9.63 22.99 -9.67
C HIS A 79 8.49 22.39 -10.50
N GLU A 80 7.81 23.23 -11.28
CA GLU A 80 6.74 22.77 -12.17
C GLU A 80 7.29 21.89 -13.29
N ARG A 81 6.48 20.93 -13.72
CA ARG A 81 6.86 20.04 -14.81
C ARG A 81 6.68 20.77 -16.14
N GLU A 82 7.80 21.04 -16.83
CA GLU A 82 7.80 21.70 -18.14
C GLU A 82 7.68 20.72 -19.33
N THR A 83 7.93 19.42 -19.11
CA THR A 83 7.99 18.43 -20.19
C THR A 83 6.68 17.66 -20.38
N PRO A 84 6.21 17.47 -21.63
CA PRO A 84 5.03 16.67 -21.90
C PRO A 84 5.28 15.19 -21.59
N TYR A 85 4.21 14.46 -21.30
CA TYR A 85 4.24 13.04 -20.98
C TYR A 85 3.01 12.33 -21.54
N LEU A 86 3.09 11.00 -21.66
CA LEU A 86 2.00 10.19 -22.21
C LEU A 86 1.54 10.68 -23.60
N THR A 87 2.47 11.18 -24.42
CA THR A 87 2.18 11.77 -25.74
C THR A 87 1.87 10.73 -26.81
N HIS A 88 2.24 9.47 -26.58
CA HIS A 88 1.94 8.38 -27.51
C HIS A 88 0.41 8.22 -27.65
N PRO A 89 -0.12 7.95 -28.86
CA PRO A 89 -1.57 7.83 -29.08
C PRO A 89 -2.28 6.82 -28.16
N VAL A 90 -1.58 5.77 -27.70
CA VAL A 90 -2.15 4.77 -26.79
C VAL A 90 -2.77 5.37 -25.52
N PHE A 91 -2.16 6.43 -24.97
CA PHE A 91 -2.66 7.11 -23.76
C PHE A 91 -3.78 8.11 -24.05
N ASN A 92 -4.04 8.41 -25.32
CA ASN A 92 -4.97 9.45 -25.78
C ASN A 92 -6.15 8.89 -26.58
N SER A 93 -6.23 7.57 -26.76
CA SER A 93 -7.24 6.92 -27.62
C SER A 93 -8.41 6.29 -26.85
N TYR A 94 -8.22 5.91 -25.58
CA TYR A 94 -9.11 5.01 -24.84
C TYR A 94 -9.65 5.61 -23.52
N HIS A 95 -10.15 6.85 -23.54
CA HIS A 95 -10.60 7.54 -22.31
C HIS A 95 -12.00 7.18 -21.82
N SER A 96 -12.85 6.59 -22.67
CA SER A 96 -14.15 6.10 -22.21
C SER A 96 -14.05 4.65 -21.76
N GLU A 97 -14.83 4.30 -20.74
CA GLU A 97 -14.89 2.93 -20.20
C GLU A 97 -15.09 1.89 -21.30
N THR A 98 -16.02 2.14 -22.24
CA THR A 98 -16.26 1.23 -23.38
C THR A 98 -15.04 1.06 -24.29
N LYS A 99 -14.30 2.14 -24.57
CA LYS A 99 -13.09 2.06 -25.41
C LYS A 99 -11.99 1.29 -24.68
N LEU A 100 -11.79 1.56 -23.39
CA LEU A 100 -10.81 0.87 -22.56
C LEU A 100 -11.15 -0.63 -22.44
N LEU A 101 -12.41 -0.97 -22.20
CA LEU A 101 -12.90 -2.36 -22.18
C LEU A 101 -12.57 -3.10 -23.48
N ARG A 102 -12.90 -2.50 -24.63
CA ARG A 102 -12.60 -3.09 -25.95
C ARG A 102 -11.11 -3.27 -26.16
N TYR A 103 -10.30 -2.29 -25.78
CA TYR A 103 -8.85 -2.36 -25.90
C TYR A 103 -8.26 -3.46 -25.02
N MET A 104 -8.66 -3.56 -23.75
CA MET A 104 -8.25 -4.64 -22.85
C MET A 104 -8.63 -6.02 -23.43
N LYS A 105 -9.85 -6.16 -23.95
CA LYS A 105 -10.30 -7.42 -24.56
C LYS A 105 -9.53 -7.77 -25.83
N GLU A 106 -9.18 -6.77 -26.64
CA GLU A 106 -8.35 -6.97 -27.82
C GLU A 106 -6.96 -7.50 -27.45
N LEU A 107 -6.33 -6.93 -26.42
CA LEU A 107 -5.04 -7.40 -25.91
C LEU A 107 -5.15 -8.80 -25.32
N GLU A 108 -6.14 -9.05 -24.45
CA GLU A 108 -6.39 -10.35 -23.83
C GLU A 108 -6.54 -11.47 -24.87
N ASN A 109 -7.25 -11.21 -25.98
CA ASN A 109 -7.46 -12.20 -27.03
C ASN A 109 -6.21 -12.55 -27.84
N ARG A 110 -5.12 -11.76 -27.73
CA ARG A 110 -3.84 -12.07 -28.38
C ARG A 110 -2.97 -13.01 -27.53
N ASP A 111 -3.31 -13.20 -26.26
CA ASP A 111 -2.53 -13.97 -25.31
C ASP A 111 -3.13 -15.35 -25.06
N LEU A 112 -2.34 -16.40 -25.32
CA LEU A 112 -2.71 -17.76 -24.93
C LEU A 112 -2.61 -17.91 -23.41
N SER A 113 -3.74 -18.13 -22.76
CA SER A 113 -3.85 -18.32 -21.30
C SER A 113 -4.41 -19.70 -20.92
N LEU A 114 -4.42 -20.00 -19.62
CA LEU A 114 -5.03 -21.23 -19.06
C LEU A 114 -6.54 -21.34 -19.30
N CYS A 115 -7.20 -20.28 -19.77
CA CYS A 115 -8.60 -20.33 -20.21
C CYS A 115 -8.77 -21.10 -21.53
N HIS A 116 -7.69 -21.32 -22.28
CA HIS A 116 -7.73 -21.90 -23.63
C HIS A 116 -7.26 -23.34 -23.66
N SER A 117 -6.08 -23.60 -23.08
CA SER A 117 -5.43 -24.91 -23.14
C SER A 117 -4.43 -25.08 -22.00
N MET A 118 -3.90 -26.31 -21.90
CA MET A 118 -2.75 -26.59 -21.05
C MET A 118 -1.52 -25.83 -21.56
N ILE A 119 -0.80 -25.18 -20.64
CA ILE A 119 0.50 -24.51 -20.90
C ILE A 119 1.59 -25.28 -20.13
N PRO A 120 2.26 -26.29 -20.74
CA PRO A 120 3.15 -27.22 -20.03
C PRO A 120 4.57 -26.69 -19.88
N LEU A 121 4.73 -25.53 -19.25
CA LEU A 121 6.04 -24.96 -18.94
C LEU A 121 6.66 -25.70 -17.74
N GLY A 122 7.78 -26.39 -17.99
CA GLY A 122 8.54 -27.07 -16.94
C GLY A 122 8.97 -26.12 -15.84
N SER A 123 8.98 -26.58 -14.59
CA SER A 123 9.30 -25.79 -13.38
C SER A 123 8.31 -24.67 -13.01
N CYS A 124 7.41 -24.23 -13.91
CA CYS A 124 6.46 -23.15 -13.65
C CYS A 124 5.19 -23.57 -12.87
N THR A 125 4.88 -24.86 -12.82
CA THR A 125 3.70 -25.40 -12.11
C THR A 125 2.39 -24.68 -12.48
N MET A 126 2.08 -24.61 -13.79
CA MET A 126 0.89 -23.97 -14.34
C MET A 126 -0.42 -24.73 -14.00
N LYS A 127 -0.80 -24.70 -12.72
CA LYS A 127 -1.99 -25.35 -12.16
C LYS A 127 -3.23 -24.44 -12.20
N LEU A 128 -4.36 -24.97 -11.74
CA LEU A 128 -5.59 -24.19 -11.57
C LEU A 128 -5.37 -23.03 -10.58
N ASN A 129 -5.85 -21.84 -10.96
CA ASN A 129 -6.05 -20.69 -10.08
C ASN A 129 -7.56 -20.60 -9.78
N PRO A 130 -8.06 -21.26 -8.71
CA PRO A 130 -9.50 -21.38 -8.51
C PRO A 130 -10.13 -20.03 -8.13
N THR A 131 -11.29 -19.72 -8.71
CA THR A 131 -12.01 -18.46 -8.44
C THR A 131 -12.23 -18.23 -6.95
N SER A 132 -12.57 -19.27 -6.19
CA SER A 132 -12.77 -19.17 -4.75
C SER A 132 -11.53 -18.70 -3.97
N ALA A 133 -10.31 -19.01 -4.45
CA ALA A 133 -9.07 -18.53 -3.83
C ALA A 133 -8.68 -17.11 -4.29
N LEU A 134 -9.19 -16.66 -5.44
CA LEU A 134 -8.90 -15.32 -5.98
C LEU A 134 -9.85 -14.25 -5.44
N LEU A 135 -11.11 -14.60 -5.14
CA LEU A 135 -12.12 -13.66 -4.65
C LEU A 135 -11.68 -12.83 -3.43
N PRO A 136 -11.04 -13.41 -2.39
CA PRO A 136 -10.65 -12.64 -1.20
C PRO A 136 -9.65 -11.51 -1.48
N VAL A 137 -8.83 -11.63 -2.52
CA VAL A 137 -7.78 -10.65 -2.84
C VAL A 137 -8.35 -9.27 -3.17
N SER A 138 -9.59 -9.20 -3.67
CA SER A 138 -10.25 -7.94 -4.02
C SER A 138 -11.11 -7.36 -2.89
N LEU A 139 -11.20 -8.03 -1.74
CA LEU A 139 -12.00 -7.53 -0.62
C LEU A 139 -11.27 -6.36 0.07
N PRO A 140 -11.97 -5.28 0.45
CA PRO A 140 -11.38 -4.12 1.13
C PRO A 140 -10.56 -4.49 2.37
N GLN A 141 -11.03 -5.48 3.13
CA GLN A 141 -10.35 -5.97 4.34
C GLN A 141 -8.94 -6.53 4.06
N PHE A 142 -8.63 -6.87 2.81
CA PHE A 142 -7.30 -7.27 2.35
C PHE A 142 -6.62 -6.16 1.51
N ASN A 143 -7.29 -5.56 0.53
CA ASN A 143 -6.60 -4.70 -0.44
C ASN A 143 -6.56 -3.19 -0.09
N THR A 144 -7.22 -2.72 0.98
CA THR A 144 -7.21 -1.30 1.36
C THR A 144 -6.52 -1.01 2.69
N ILE A 145 -5.73 -1.94 3.22
CA ILE A 145 -4.98 -1.74 4.47
C ILE A 145 -3.58 -1.22 4.17
N HIS A 146 -3.22 -0.07 4.72
CA HIS A 146 -1.86 0.46 4.61
C HIS A 146 -0.89 -0.45 5.41
N PRO A 147 0.30 -0.81 4.88
CA PRO A 147 1.19 -1.82 5.49
C PRO A 147 1.77 -1.42 6.86
N TYR A 148 1.71 -0.14 7.22
CA TYR A 148 2.21 0.39 8.50
C TYR A 148 1.11 0.86 9.45
N VAL A 149 -0.12 0.37 9.29
CA VAL A 149 -1.15 0.62 10.31
C VAL A 149 -0.76 0.02 11.67
N PRO A 150 -1.27 0.56 12.78
CA PRO A 150 -1.16 -0.07 14.09
C PRO A 150 -1.62 -1.55 14.07
N SER A 151 -0.90 -2.41 14.80
CA SER A 151 -1.10 -3.86 14.73
C SER A 151 -2.52 -4.31 15.11
N ASN A 152 -3.20 -3.58 15.99
CA ASN A 152 -4.60 -3.85 16.36
C ASN A 152 -5.60 -3.68 15.20
N GLN A 153 -5.21 -3.00 14.10
CA GLN A 153 -6.03 -2.88 12.89
C GLN A 153 -5.82 -4.05 11.90
N THR A 154 -4.90 -4.97 12.20
CA THR A 154 -4.48 -6.09 11.33
C THR A 154 -4.64 -7.46 11.97
N THR A 155 -5.46 -7.59 13.01
CA THR A 155 -5.65 -8.86 13.73
C THR A 155 -6.09 -10.00 12.82
N GLY A 156 -6.94 -9.72 11.82
CA GLY A 156 -7.33 -10.72 10.80
C GLY A 156 -6.15 -11.18 9.92
N TYR A 157 -5.24 -10.27 9.58
CA TYR A 157 -4.00 -10.62 8.86
C TYR A 157 -3.07 -11.48 9.71
N GLN A 158 -2.94 -11.19 11.00
CA GLN A 158 -2.13 -11.98 11.91
C GLN A 158 -2.65 -13.42 11.98
N SER A 159 -3.96 -13.60 12.17
CA SER A 159 -4.57 -14.94 12.17
C SER A 159 -4.33 -15.69 10.84
N LEU A 160 -4.49 -15.00 9.70
CA LEU A 160 -4.21 -15.59 8.39
C LEU A 160 -2.75 -16.07 8.26
N ILE A 161 -1.80 -15.24 8.69
CA ILE A 161 -0.36 -15.53 8.64
C ILE A 161 -0.02 -16.71 9.55
N ASP A 162 -0.55 -16.74 10.76
CA ASP A 162 -0.30 -17.80 11.74
C ASP A 162 -0.85 -19.16 11.26
N GLU A 163 -2.06 -19.18 10.70
CA GLU A 163 -2.65 -20.39 10.13
C GLU A 163 -1.85 -20.89 8.91
N LEU A 164 -1.44 -19.98 8.03
CA LEU A 164 -0.63 -20.33 6.87
C LEU A 164 0.76 -20.84 7.27
N GLU A 165 1.41 -20.22 8.26
CA GLU A 165 2.68 -20.71 8.82
C GLU A 165 2.52 -22.14 9.33
N SER A 166 1.50 -22.40 10.15
CA SER A 166 1.23 -23.72 10.72
C SER A 166 1.06 -24.80 9.64
N HIS A 167 0.30 -24.49 8.59
CA HIS A 167 0.13 -25.40 7.45
C HIS A 167 1.45 -25.65 6.70
N LEU A 168 2.24 -24.61 6.43
CA LEU A 168 3.51 -24.74 5.72
C LEU A 168 4.57 -25.51 6.53
N CYS A 169 4.66 -25.26 7.84
CA CYS A 169 5.49 -26.06 8.76
C CYS A 169 5.07 -27.54 8.73
N SER A 170 3.76 -27.82 8.77
CA SER A 170 3.25 -29.19 8.70
C SER A 170 3.58 -29.91 7.39
N ILE A 171 3.58 -29.19 6.26
CA ILE A 171 3.89 -29.75 4.93
C ILE A 171 5.40 -30.00 4.75
N THR A 172 6.24 -29.11 5.26
CA THR A 172 7.69 -29.09 4.96
C THR A 172 8.57 -29.67 6.06
N GLY A 173 8.08 -29.73 7.30
CA GLY A 173 8.84 -30.15 8.46
C GLY A 173 9.77 -29.08 9.04
N TYR A 174 9.69 -27.83 8.58
CA TYR A 174 10.38 -26.70 9.22
C TYR A 174 9.66 -26.23 10.47
N ASP A 175 10.38 -25.56 11.36
CA ASP A 175 9.84 -25.03 12.61
C ASP A 175 9.10 -23.69 12.43
N LYS A 176 9.52 -22.86 11.47
CA LYS A 176 9.03 -21.49 11.24
C LYS A 176 9.13 -21.04 9.79
N PHE A 177 8.29 -20.08 9.40
CA PHE A 177 8.32 -19.41 8.09
C PHE A 177 8.46 -17.89 8.22
N SER A 178 9.13 -17.28 7.24
CA SER A 178 9.10 -15.84 7.02
C SER A 178 8.37 -15.54 5.72
N PHE A 179 7.38 -14.64 5.78
CA PHE A 179 6.58 -14.19 4.64
C PHE A 179 7.08 -12.89 4.00
N GLN A 180 8.23 -12.37 4.47
CA GLN A 180 8.81 -11.15 3.93
C GLN A 180 9.31 -11.28 2.48
N PRO A 181 9.93 -12.42 2.05
CA PRO A 181 10.35 -12.58 0.66
C PRO A 181 9.16 -12.69 -0.30
N ASN A 182 9.09 -11.82 -1.31
CA ASN A 182 7.96 -11.75 -2.24
C ASN A 182 8.16 -12.54 -3.56
N SER A 183 9.25 -13.30 -3.66
CA SER A 183 9.54 -14.19 -4.79
C SER A 183 10.48 -15.33 -4.35
N GLY A 184 10.55 -16.41 -5.14
CA GLY A 184 11.44 -17.54 -4.86
C GLY A 184 12.92 -17.14 -4.76
N ALA A 185 13.41 -16.32 -5.69
CA ALA A 185 14.79 -15.82 -5.68
C ALA A 185 15.11 -14.98 -4.43
N GLN A 186 14.15 -14.17 -3.95
CA GLN A 186 14.33 -13.47 -2.67
C GLN A 186 14.32 -14.42 -1.48
N GLY A 187 13.52 -15.50 -1.53
CA GLY A 187 13.52 -16.54 -0.51
C GLY A 187 14.88 -17.22 -0.39
N GLU A 188 15.49 -17.57 -1.53
CA GLU A 188 16.85 -18.13 -1.59
C GLU A 188 17.87 -17.17 -1.00
N TYR A 189 17.84 -15.90 -1.42
CA TYR A 189 18.75 -14.87 -0.90
C TYR A 189 18.59 -14.67 0.62
N ALA A 190 17.35 -14.57 1.11
CA ALA A 190 17.07 -14.44 2.53
C ALA A 190 17.53 -15.68 3.32
N GLY A 191 17.33 -16.87 2.78
CA GLY A 191 17.82 -18.12 3.38
C GLY A 191 19.35 -18.17 3.48
N LEU A 192 20.06 -17.80 2.42
CA LEU A 192 21.52 -17.69 2.44
C LEU A 192 22.00 -16.63 3.45
N CYS A 193 21.32 -15.47 3.52
CA CYS A 193 21.63 -14.44 4.52
C CYS A 193 21.41 -14.95 5.96
N ALA A 194 20.36 -15.73 6.20
CA ALA A 194 20.10 -16.35 7.50
C ALA A 194 21.18 -17.38 7.88
N ILE A 195 21.63 -18.19 6.93
CA ILE A 195 22.75 -19.12 7.12
C ILE A 195 24.04 -18.36 7.45
N LEU A 196 24.36 -17.31 6.71
CA LEU A 196 25.55 -16.48 6.97
C LEU A 196 25.49 -15.80 8.34
N ALA A 197 24.32 -15.29 8.74
CA ALA A 197 24.12 -14.72 10.07
C ALA A 197 24.32 -15.76 11.17
N TYR A 198 23.79 -16.97 10.99
CA TYR A 198 24.00 -18.10 11.89
C TYR A 198 25.48 -18.50 12.01
N LEU A 199 26.19 -18.59 10.90
CA LEU A 199 27.62 -18.93 10.90
C LEU A 199 28.45 -17.86 11.61
N ARG A 200 28.15 -16.58 11.40
CA ARG A 200 28.80 -15.46 12.10
C ARG A 200 28.55 -15.52 13.61
N ASP A 201 27.33 -15.80 14.03
CA ASP A 201 26.98 -15.94 15.45
C ASP A 201 27.77 -17.06 16.15
N LYS A 202 28.06 -18.15 15.43
CA LYS A 202 28.92 -19.25 15.92
C LYS A 202 30.42 -19.00 15.83
N GLY A 203 30.86 -17.85 15.31
CA GLY A 203 32.27 -17.58 15.06
C GLY A 203 32.85 -18.32 13.85
N GLU A 204 32.02 -18.83 12.95
CA GLU A 204 32.40 -19.51 11.69
C GLU A 204 32.25 -18.61 10.46
N GLY A 205 32.36 -17.28 10.65
CA GLY A 205 32.12 -16.28 9.60
C GLY A 205 33.10 -16.30 8.42
N GLN A 206 34.14 -17.12 8.47
CA GLN A 206 35.06 -17.38 7.35
C GLN A 206 34.51 -18.37 6.31
N ARG A 207 33.34 -19.00 6.58
CA ARG A 207 32.66 -19.88 5.64
C ARG A 207 31.66 -19.04 4.83
N ASP A 208 32.08 -18.64 3.63
CA ASP A 208 31.30 -17.84 2.68
C ASP A 208 30.48 -18.70 1.71
#